data_AF-A0A8S3YMP3-F1
#
_entry.id   AF-A0A8S3YMP3-F1
#
_cell.length_a   1.000
_cell.length_b   1.000
_cell.length_c   1.000
_cell.angle_alpha   90.00
_cell.angle_beta   90.00
_cell.angle_gamma   90.00
#
_symmetry.space_group_name_H-M   'P 1'
#
loop_
_entity.id
_entity.type
_entity.pdbx_description
1 polymer ?
#
loop_
_entity_poly.entity_id
_entity_poly.type
_entity_poly.pdbx_seq_one_letter_code
_entity_poly.pdbx_strand_id
1 'polypeptide(L)'
;MADNAKRFLALLNGLAKRNYYGQTELTDDVLKEEVYPDISQEDFGRINSRTAGLLKSLVSADMDLTQLEAFLTAQMKRKDGALTEDQAAAVRKFWKANKTKIHDKIVSQTMWGNSLQKVSWRVDLKSQSRTVEQLNAPTAIMELHIADNINKAKGSEVVRFELDETKVAELLHTMQEIDTQINSYIKT
;
A
#
# COMPACT_ATOMS: atom_id res chain seq x y z
N MET A 1 26.66 25.47 -11.81
CA MET A 1 26.11 25.21 -10.46
C MET A 1 24.58 25.02 -10.44
N ALA A 2 23.78 25.76 -11.23
CA ALA A 2 22.32 25.57 -11.31
C ALA A 2 21.84 24.21 -11.89
N ASP A 3 22.74 23.46 -12.53
CA ASP A 3 22.40 22.21 -13.23
C ASP A 3 22.30 21.00 -12.29
N ASN A 4 22.91 21.04 -11.10
CA ASN A 4 22.86 19.92 -10.15
C ASN A 4 21.51 19.87 -9.39
N ALA A 5 20.98 21.02 -8.95
CA ALA A 5 19.74 21.09 -8.19
C ALA A 5 18.49 20.78 -9.04
N LYS A 6 18.48 21.22 -10.30
CA LYS A 6 17.39 20.92 -11.25
C LYS A 6 17.36 19.44 -11.61
N ARG A 7 18.51 18.84 -11.95
CA ARG A 7 18.63 17.39 -12.21
C ARG A 7 18.27 16.58 -10.96
N PHE A 8 18.70 17.00 -9.78
CA PHE A 8 18.33 16.33 -8.52
C PHE A 8 16.83 16.39 -8.23
N LEU A 9 16.18 17.54 -8.47
CA LEU A 9 14.73 17.67 -8.36
C LEU A 9 14.00 16.80 -9.40
N ALA A 10 14.50 16.73 -10.63
CA ALA A 10 13.94 15.86 -11.66
C ALA A 10 14.04 14.39 -11.25
N LEU A 11 15.18 13.96 -10.68
CA LEU A 11 15.36 12.61 -10.14
C LEU A 11 14.40 12.32 -8.99
N LEU A 12 14.20 13.24 -8.04
CA LEU A 12 13.22 13.09 -6.97
C LEU A 12 11.80 12.87 -7.52
N ASN A 13 11.41 13.64 -8.55
CA ASN A 13 10.10 13.48 -9.19
C ASN A 13 9.99 12.16 -9.98
N GLY A 14 11.04 11.76 -10.70
CA GLY A 14 11.09 10.49 -11.43
C GLY A 14 10.96 9.29 -10.49
N LEU A 15 11.71 9.31 -9.38
CA LEU A 15 11.63 8.30 -8.33
C LEU A 15 10.25 8.27 -7.67
N ALA A 16 9.63 9.43 -7.43
CA ALA A 16 8.29 9.48 -6.87
C ALA A 16 7.24 8.90 -7.83
N LYS A 17 7.33 9.24 -9.11
CA LYS A 17 6.47 8.71 -10.17
C LYS A 17 6.55 7.19 -10.25
N ARG A 18 7.76 6.67 -10.26
CA ARG A 18 8.03 5.24 -10.29
C ARG A 18 7.52 4.52 -9.05
N ASN A 19 7.92 4.99 -7.87
CA ASN A 19 7.75 4.25 -6.63
C ASN A 19 6.37 4.43 -6.00
N TYR A 20 5.70 5.57 -6.23
CA TYR A 20 4.44 5.90 -5.55
C TYR A 20 3.28 6.21 -6.50
N TYR A 21 3.54 6.64 -7.73
CA TYR A 21 2.47 6.95 -8.69
C TYR A 21 2.19 5.83 -9.70
N GLY A 22 2.89 4.69 -9.59
CA GLY A 22 2.64 3.49 -10.39
C GLY A 22 3.19 3.54 -11.82
N GLN A 23 4.13 4.46 -12.12
CA GLN A 23 4.78 4.53 -13.42
C GLN A 23 5.98 3.59 -13.48
N THR A 24 5.73 2.28 -13.60
CA THR A 24 6.76 1.23 -13.61
C THR A 24 7.68 1.28 -14.83
N GLU A 25 7.27 1.97 -15.90
CA GLU A 25 8.05 2.17 -17.13
C GLU A 25 9.29 3.05 -16.92
N LEU A 26 9.35 3.84 -15.84
CA LEU A 26 10.51 4.65 -15.49
C LEU A 26 11.62 3.76 -14.90
N THR A 27 12.42 3.11 -15.74
CA THR A 27 13.57 2.31 -15.29
C THR A 27 14.75 3.19 -14.84
N ASP A 28 15.75 2.58 -14.19
CA ASP A 28 16.98 3.30 -13.85
C ASP A 28 17.69 3.83 -15.11
N ASP A 29 17.65 3.10 -16.21
CA ASP A 29 18.25 3.52 -17.48
C ASP A 29 17.53 4.73 -18.08
N VAL A 30 16.19 4.72 -18.09
CA VAL A 30 15.38 5.87 -18.53
C VAL A 30 15.67 7.10 -17.68
N LEU A 31 15.69 6.96 -16.35
CA LEU A 31 15.99 8.07 -15.44
C LEU A 31 17.42 8.60 -15.63
N LYS A 32 18.38 7.74 -15.94
CA LYS A 32 19.74 8.16 -16.25
C LYS A 32 19.78 8.95 -17.56
N GLU A 33 19.22 8.40 -18.63
CA GLU A 33 19.22 9.04 -19.95
C GLU A 33 18.54 10.42 -19.93
N GLU A 34 17.43 10.55 -19.21
CA GLU A 34 16.69 11.80 -19.13
C GLU A 34 17.32 12.84 -18.18
N VAL A 35 17.93 12.41 -17.07
CA VAL A 35 18.33 13.32 -15.98
C VAL A 35 19.85 13.49 -15.86
N TYR A 36 20.62 12.45 -16.13
CA TYR A 36 22.08 12.44 -16.02
C TYR A 36 22.74 11.68 -17.19
N PRO A 37 22.60 12.15 -18.44
CA PRO A 37 23.15 11.45 -19.61
C PRO A 37 24.68 11.40 -19.60
N ASP A 38 25.32 12.41 -19.01
CA ASP A 38 26.77 12.64 -19.10
C ASP A 38 27.61 11.88 -18.06
N ILE A 39 26.99 11.13 -17.14
CA ILE A 39 27.70 10.42 -16.06
C ILE A 39 27.74 8.90 -16.31
N SER A 40 28.70 8.25 -15.67
CA SER A 40 28.83 6.79 -15.73
C SER A 40 27.62 6.10 -15.10
N GLN A 41 27.33 4.86 -15.53
CA GLN A 41 26.26 4.05 -14.93
C GLN A 41 26.50 3.83 -13.43
N GLU A 42 27.76 3.66 -13.03
CA GLU A 42 28.14 3.44 -11.64
C GLU A 42 27.86 4.67 -10.77
N ASP A 43 28.26 5.85 -11.23
CA ASP A 43 28.01 7.11 -10.51
C ASP A 43 26.52 7.41 -10.41
N PHE A 44 25.77 7.17 -11.50
CA PHE A 44 24.31 7.28 -11.46
C PHE A 44 23.71 6.33 -10.44
N GLY A 45 24.12 5.06 -10.42
CA GLY A 45 23.64 4.07 -9.45
C GLY A 45 23.82 4.52 -8.00
N ARG A 46 24.97 5.13 -7.68
CA ARG A 46 25.24 5.71 -6.34
C ARG A 46 24.30 6.88 -6.03
N ILE A 47 24.11 7.80 -6.97
CA ILE A 47 23.21 8.96 -6.81
C ILE A 47 21.76 8.50 -6.66
N ASN A 48 21.33 7.57 -7.51
CA ASN A 48 19.97 7.01 -7.53
C ASN A 48 19.64 6.31 -6.22
N SER A 49 20.51 5.40 -5.77
CA SER A 49 20.34 4.67 -4.49
C SER A 49 20.25 5.64 -3.30
N ARG A 50 21.15 6.63 -3.23
CA ARG A 50 21.12 7.64 -2.16
C ARG A 50 19.83 8.47 -2.18
N THR A 51 19.39 8.90 -3.36
CA THR A 51 18.18 9.73 -3.52
C THR A 51 16.91 8.92 -3.21
N ALA A 52 16.86 7.65 -3.63
CA ALA A 52 15.79 6.72 -3.29
C ALA A 52 15.73 6.47 -1.77
N GLY A 53 16.88 6.28 -1.12
CA GLY A 53 16.97 6.14 0.34
C GLY A 53 16.47 7.37 1.08
N LEU A 54 16.85 8.57 0.62
CA LEU A 54 16.36 9.84 1.15
C LEU A 54 14.84 9.93 1.06
N LEU A 55 14.29 9.67 -0.13
CA LEU A 55 12.85 9.72 -0.38
C LEU A 55 12.09 8.69 0.47
N LYS A 56 12.63 7.46 0.59
CA LYS A 56 12.06 6.43 1.45
C LYS A 56 11.96 6.89 2.89
N SER A 57 12.98 7.53 3.45
CA SER A 57 12.95 8.06 4.83
C SER A 57 11.89 9.14 5.02
N LEU A 58 11.75 10.07 4.07
CA LEU A 58 10.72 11.12 4.13
C LEU A 58 9.31 10.51 4.15
N VAL A 59 9.08 9.56 3.25
CA VAL A 59 7.79 8.91 3.06
C VAL A 59 7.45 7.99 4.22
N SER A 60 8.39 7.17 4.69
CA SER A 60 8.13 6.21 5.78
C SER A 60 7.82 6.89 7.11
N ALA A 61 8.41 8.06 7.35
CA ALA A 61 8.17 8.85 8.56
C ALA A 61 7.03 9.86 8.40
N ASP A 62 6.42 9.96 7.21
CA ASP A 62 5.40 10.93 6.83
C ASP A 62 5.69 12.36 7.35
N MET A 63 6.94 12.79 7.18
CA MET A 63 7.49 13.93 7.92
C MET A 63 6.66 15.21 7.74
N ASP A 64 6.37 15.91 8.82
CA ASP A 64 5.91 17.29 8.75
C ASP A 64 7.06 18.26 8.39
N LEU A 65 6.76 19.55 8.23
CA LEU A 65 7.76 20.54 7.82
C LEU A 65 8.86 20.74 8.89
N THR A 66 8.53 20.61 10.17
CA THR A 66 9.49 20.75 11.27
C THR A 66 10.46 19.56 11.28
N GLN A 67 9.92 18.35 11.16
CA GLN A 67 10.69 17.12 11.06
C GLN A 67 11.57 17.11 9.82
N LEU A 68 11.07 17.62 8.69
CA LEU A 68 11.84 17.78 7.46
C LEU A 68 13.07 18.68 7.66
N GLU A 69 12.92 19.85 8.28
CA GLU A 69 14.04 20.78 8.48
C GLU A 69 15.13 20.18 9.38
N ALA A 70 14.72 19.51 10.46
CA ALA A 70 15.65 18.79 11.34
C ALA A 70 16.38 17.68 10.58
N PHE A 71 15.65 16.91 9.77
CA PHE A 71 16.20 15.85 8.94
C PHE A 71 17.21 16.38 7.92
N LEU A 72 16.86 17.43 7.16
CA LEU A 72 17.76 18.04 6.17
C LEU A 72 19.00 18.63 6.83
N THR A 73 18.87 19.28 7.98
CA THR A 73 20.02 19.76 8.77
C THR A 73 20.98 18.64 9.13
N ALA A 74 20.45 17.46 9.52
CA ALA A 74 21.27 16.28 9.78
C ALA A 74 21.91 15.71 8.51
N GLN A 75 21.19 15.70 7.37
CA GLN A 75 21.72 15.24 6.08
C GLN A 75 22.88 16.11 5.58
N MET A 76 22.81 17.43 5.77
CA MET A 76 23.86 18.37 5.36
C MET A 76 25.13 18.27 6.22
N LYS A 77 25.02 17.72 7.45
CA LYS A 77 26.16 17.53 8.36
C LYS A 77 26.86 16.17 8.23
N ARG A 78 26.42 15.31 7.31
CA ARG A 78 27.01 13.97 7.14
C ARG A 78 28.46 14.07 6.65
N LYS A 79 29.32 13.16 7.13
CA LYS A 79 30.74 13.13 6.73
C LYS A 79 30.95 12.69 5.28
N ASP A 80 30.05 11.86 4.75
CA ASP A 80 30.06 11.40 3.37
C ASP A 80 28.68 11.59 2.74
N GLY A 81 28.67 12.02 1.48
CA GLY A 81 27.46 12.24 0.70
C GLY A 81 26.51 13.31 1.24
N ALA A 82 27.02 14.30 1.97
CA ALA A 82 26.25 15.42 2.50
C ALA A 82 25.41 16.09 1.39
N LEU A 83 24.17 16.47 1.73
CA LEU A 83 23.37 17.30 0.86
C LEU A 83 23.95 18.72 0.82
N THR A 84 23.93 19.31 -0.37
CA THR A 84 24.16 20.76 -0.52
C THR A 84 22.90 21.54 -0.16
N GLU A 85 23.03 22.83 0.17
CA GLU A 85 21.86 23.68 0.46
C GLU A 85 20.88 23.74 -0.72
N ASP A 86 21.39 23.78 -1.96
CA ASP A 86 20.55 23.75 -3.16
C ASP A 86 19.76 22.44 -3.29
N GLN A 87 20.36 21.31 -2.94
CA GLN A 87 19.67 20.02 -2.90
C GLN A 87 18.66 19.97 -1.77
N ALA A 88 18.99 20.48 -0.58
CA ALA A 88 18.05 20.58 0.53
C ALA A 88 16.83 21.44 0.16
N ALA A 89 17.04 22.60 -0.48
CA ALA A 89 15.98 23.44 -1.02
C ALA A 89 15.12 22.72 -2.06
N ALA A 90 15.73 21.91 -2.94
CA ALA A 90 14.99 21.05 -3.87
C ALA A 90 14.12 20.00 -3.15
N VAL A 91 14.63 19.37 -2.09
CA VAL A 91 13.84 18.42 -1.25
C VAL A 91 12.67 19.13 -0.58
N ARG A 92 12.88 20.32 -0.01
CA ARG A 92 11.80 21.13 0.60
C ARG A 92 10.70 21.41 -0.39
N LYS A 93 11.08 21.91 -1.57
CA LYS A 93 10.13 22.21 -2.66
C LYS A 93 9.39 20.97 -3.11
N PHE A 94 10.11 19.86 -3.30
CA PHE A 94 9.53 18.58 -3.68
C PHE A 94 8.53 18.07 -2.65
N TRP A 95 8.92 18.01 -1.37
CA TRP A 95 8.11 17.43 -0.30
C TRP A 95 6.84 18.25 -0.06
N LYS A 96 6.96 19.58 -0.02
CA LYS A 96 5.80 20.48 0.11
C LYS A 96 4.77 20.29 -1.01
N ALA A 97 5.22 19.99 -2.24
CA ALA A 97 4.33 19.81 -3.38
C ALA A 97 3.75 18.39 -3.52
N ASN A 98 4.45 17.37 -3.00
CA ASN A 98 4.13 15.97 -3.28
C ASN A 98 3.69 15.16 -2.05
N LYS A 99 3.97 15.60 -0.82
CA LYS A 99 3.67 14.84 0.41
C LYS A 99 2.26 14.27 0.42
N THR A 100 1.25 15.14 0.31
CA THR A 100 -0.16 14.72 0.36
C THR A 100 -0.50 13.72 -0.73
N LYS A 101 -0.05 13.96 -1.97
CA LYS A 101 -0.30 13.04 -3.10
C LYS A 101 0.35 11.68 -2.91
N ILE A 102 1.57 11.64 -2.39
CA ILE A 102 2.29 10.40 -2.08
C ILE A 102 1.57 9.67 -0.95
N HIS A 103 1.20 10.37 0.12
CA HIS A 103 0.44 9.83 1.24
C HIS A 103 -0.88 9.21 0.77
N ASP A 104 -1.69 9.96 0.02
CA ASP A 104 -2.98 9.50 -0.51
C ASP A 104 -2.82 8.25 -1.39
N LYS A 105 -1.75 8.21 -2.21
CA LYS A 105 -1.46 7.04 -3.05
C LYS A 105 -1.09 5.82 -2.22
N ILE A 106 -0.23 5.98 -1.23
CA ILE A 106 0.15 4.90 -0.31
C ILE A 106 -1.08 4.40 0.43
N VAL A 107 -1.88 5.29 1.03
CA VAL A 107 -3.14 4.95 1.70
C VAL A 107 -4.08 4.20 0.75
N SER A 108 -4.24 4.67 -0.49
CA SER A 108 -5.09 3.98 -1.47
C SER A 108 -4.59 2.59 -1.88
N GLN A 109 -3.28 2.33 -1.75
CA GLN A 109 -2.65 1.04 -2.06
C GLN A 109 -2.62 0.11 -0.85
N THR A 110 -2.56 0.65 0.38
CA THR A 110 -2.47 -0.13 1.62
C THR A 110 -3.82 -0.36 2.27
N MET A 111 -4.84 0.45 1.94
CA MET A 111 -6.18 0.23 2.45
C MET A 111 -6.92 -0.86 1.67
N TRP A 112 -7.53 -1.76 2.45
CA TRP A 112 -8.45 -2.82 2.05
C TRP A 112 -7.84 -4.04 1.37
N GLY A 113 -6.69 -4.54 1.86
CA GLY A 113 -6.02 -5.77 1.40
C GLY A 113 -6.90 -6.74 0.61
N ASN A 114 -7.70 -7.55 1.30
CA ASN A 114 -8.75 -8.33 0.67
C ASN A 114 -10.13 -7.70 0.89
N SER A 115 -11.05 -7.85 -0.07
CA SER A 115 -12.47 -7.49 0.09
C SER A 115 -13.38 -8.68 -0.18
N LEU A 116 -14.46 -8.79 0.59
CA LEU A 116 -15.55 -9.73 0.32
C LEU A 116 -16.44 -9.14 -0.79
N GLN A 117 -16.42 -9.75 -1.96
CA GLN A 117 -17.17 -9.29 -3.14
C GLN A 117 -18.57 -9.88 -3.24
N LYS A 118 -18.71 -11.16 -2.87
CA LYS A 118 -19.96 -11.88 -3.00
C LYS A 118 -20.10 -12.91 -1.89
N VAL A 119 -21.31 -13.01 -1.34
CA VAL A 119 -21.74 -14.10 -0.47
C VAL A 119 -22.88 -14.81 -1.17
N SER A 120 -22.76 -16.13 -1.36
CA SER A 120 -23.84 -16.98 -1.89
C SER A 120 -24.05 -18.13 -0.93
N TRP A 121 -25.27 -18.64 -0.82
CA TRP A 121 -25.56 -19.79 0.02
C TRP A 121 -26.66 -20.66 -0.59
N ARG A 122 -26.71 -21.90 -0.15
CA ARG A 122 -27.86 -22.79 -0.32
C ARG A 122 -28.01 -23.66 0.91
N VAL A 123 -29.20 -24.23 1.11
CA VAL A 123 -29.49 -25.14 2.22
C VAL A 123 -29.81 -26.51 1.66
N ASP A 124 -29.05 -27.51 2.08
CA ASP A 124 -29.19 -28.90 1.67
C ASP A 124 -29.69 -29.73 2.89
N LEU A 125 -30.43 -30.80 2.65
CA LEU A 125 -30.79 -31.77 3.69
C LEU A 125 -29.82 -32.96 3.63
N LYS A 126 -29.06 -33.21 4.69
CA LYS A 126 -28.18 -34.38 4.74
C LYS A 126 -29.00 -35.64 5.02
N SER A 127 -29.12 -36.50 4.02
CA SER A 127 -29.67 -37.85 4.16
C SER A 127 -28.65 -38.75 4.88
N GLN A 128 -28.94 -39.14 6.12
CA GLN A 128 -28.21 -40.22 6.83
C GLN A 128 -28.83 -41.59 6.42
N SER A 129 -27.99 -42.63 6.31
CA SER A 129 -28.39 -43.93 5.75
C SER A 129 -29.45 -44.69 6.59
N ARG A 130 -30.08 -45.68 5.94
CA ARG A 130 -31.36 -46.37 6.24
C ARG A 130 -31.58 -47.05 7.62
N THR A 131 -30.74 -46.86 8.64
CA THR A 131 -30.78 -47.71 9.84
C THR A 131 -31.10 -47.01 11.17
N VAL A 132 -31.37 -45.71 11.19
CA VAL A 132 -31.85 -44.98 12.38
C VAL A 132 -32.90 -43.97 11.93
N GLU A 133 -33.93 -43.73 12.75
CA GLU A 133 -34.99 -42.75 12.51
C GLU A 133 -34.44 -41.46 11.89
N GLN A 134 -34.98 -41.12 10.72
CA GLN A 134 -34.45 -40.13 9.79
C GLN A 134 -34.49 -38.71 10.38
N LEU A 135 -33.42 -38.29 11.04
CA LEU A 135 -33.16 -36.89 11.33
C LEU A 135 -32.52 -36.24 10.10
N ASN A 136 -33.35 -35.73 9.19
CA ASN A 136 -32.93 -34.87 8.09
C ASN A 136 -32.47 -33.52 8.68
N ALA A 137 -31.20 -33.39 9.03
CA ALA A 137 -30.65 -32.13 9.53
C ALA A 137 -30.35 -31.18 8.35
N PRO A 138 -30.95 -29.99 8.29
CA PRO A 138 -30.58 -28.95 7.33
C PRO A 138 -29.12 -28.53 7.54
N THR A 139 -28.39 -28.32 6.45
CA THR A 139 -27.03 -27.79 6.46
C THR A 139 -26.93 -26.66 5.43
N ALA A 140 -26.41 -25.51 5.85
CA ALA A 140 -26.13 -24.39 4.95
C ALA A 140 -24.74 -24.58 4.33
N ILE A 141 -24.66 -24.46 3.01
CA ILE A 141 -23.38 -24.36 2.28
C ILE A 141 -23.20 -22.91 1.89
N MET A 142 -22.16 -22.27 2.43
CA MET A 142 -21.82 -20.89 2.14
C MET A 142 -20.63 -20.81 1.17
N GLU A 143 -20.67 -19.83 0.28
CA GLU A 143 -19.62 -19.51 -0.68
C GLU A 143 -19.29 -18.01 -0.58
N LEU A 144 -18.02 -17.69 -0.35
CA LEU A 144 -17.49 -16.33 -0.27
C LEU A 144 -16.51 -16.09 -1.42
N HIS A 145 -16.68 -14.98 -2.12
CA HIS A 145 -15.74 -14.50 -3.13
C HIS A 145 -14.89 -13.39 -2.52
N ILE A 146 -13.60 -13.62 -2.37
CA ILE A 146 -12.65 -12.72 -1.74
C ILE A 146 -11.70 -12.21 -2.82
N ALA A 147 -11.69 -10.90 -3.06
CA ALA A 147 -10.75 -10.30 -3.99
C ALA A 147 -9.53 -9.75 -3.29
N ASP A 148 -8.37 -9.95 -3.91
CA ASP A 148 -7.12 -9.27 -3.56
C ASP A 148 -7.12 -7.89 -4.24
N ASN A 149 -7.32 -6.83 -3.45
CA ASN A 149 -7.34 -5.46 -3.96
C ASN A 149 -5.93 -4.93 -4.26
N ILE A 150 -4.90 -5.61 -3.75
CA ILE A 150 -3.48 -5.30 -4.00
C ILE A 150 -3.05 -5.93 -5.34
N ASN A 151 -3.38 -7.19 -5.57
CA ASN A 151 -3.06 -7.92 -6.80
C ASN A 151 -4.31 -8.22 -7.65
N LYS A 152 -4.85 -7.18 -8.30
CA LYS A 152 -6.06 -7.31 -9.15
C LYS A 152 -5.96 -8.35 -10.27
N ALA A 153 -4.75 -8.73 -10.68
CA ALA A 153 -4.52 -9.77 -11.69
C ALA A 153 -4.80 -11.20 -11.19
N LYS A 154 -4.82 -11.43 -9.86
CA LYS A 154 -4.95 -12.77 -9.25
C LYS A 154 -6.37 -13.34 -9.32
N GLY A 155 -7.37 -12.52 -9.68
CA GLY A 155 -8.78 -12.93 -9.64
C GLY A 155 -9.29 -13.14 -8.22
N SER A 156 -10.59 -13.42 -8.07
CA SER A 156 -11.21 -13.64 -6.76
C SER A 156 -11.01 -15.07 -6.29
N GLU A 157 -10.57 -15.22 -5.04
CA GLU A 157 -10.53 -16.49 -4.33
C GLU A 157 -11.94 -16.89 -3.90
N VAL A 158 -12.28 -18.17 -4.04
CA VAL A 158 -13.58 -18.71 -3.64
C VAL A 158 -13.41 -19.64 -2.45
N VAL A 159 -14.01 -19.27 -1.32
CA VAL A 159 -13.99 -20.06 -0.08
C VAL A 159 -15.38 -20.67 0.13
N ARG A 160 -15.44 -21.99 0.35
CA ARG A 160 -16.69 -22.72 0.61
C ARG A 160 -16.61 -23.49 1.91
N PHE A 161 -17.67 -23.43 2.70
CA PHE A 161 -17.77 -24.17 3.96
C PHE A 161 -19.22 -24.45 4.32
N GLU A 162 -19.41 -25.40 5.23
CA GLU A 162 -20.72 -25.84 5.68
C GLU A 162 -20.98 -25.41 7.12
N LEU A 163 -22.20 -24.96 7.38
CA LEU A 163 -22.68 -24.57 8.70
C LEU A 163 -23.96 -25.35 9.04
N ASP A 164 -23.99 -25.89 10.26
CA ASP A 164 -25.24 -26.33 10.88
C ASP A 164 -25.97 -25.13 11.50
N GLU A 165 -27.19 -25.35 11.98
CA GLU A 165 -28.04 -24.32 12.57
C GLU A 165 -27.33 -23.53 13.69
N THR A 166 -26.66 -24.24 14.60
CA THR A 166 -25.92 -23.63 15.71
C THR A 166 -24.82 -22.71 15.21
N LYS A 167 -24.00 -23.16 14.24
CA LYS A 167 -22.93 -22.34 13.68
C LYS A 167 -23.44 -21.13 12.89
N VAL A 168 -24.60 -21.24 12.23
CA VAL A 168 -25.23 -20.08 11.58
C VAL A 168 -25.64 -19.05 12.63
N ALA A 169 -26.26 -19.49 13.72
CA ALA A 169 -26.66 -18.60 14.80
C ALA A 169 -25.45 -17.89 15.45
N GLU A 170 -24.37 -18.63 15.72
CA GLU A 170 -23.12 -18.09 16.23
C GLU A 170 -22.51 -17.06 15.26
N LEU A 171 -22.44 -17.37 13.96
CA LEU A 171 -21.93 -16.46 12.94
C LEU A 171 -22.72 -15.15 12.91
N LEU A 172 -24.05 -15.22 12.92
CA LEU A 172 -24.91 -14.03 12.93
C LEU A 172 -24.70 -13.19 14.20
N HIS A 173 -24.55 -13.85 15.35
CA HIS A 173 -24.27 -13.16 16.60
C HIS A 173 -22.94 -12.42 16.56
N THR A 174 -21.86 -13.07 16.12
CA THR A 174 -20.54 -12.43 15.96
C THR A 174 -20.60 -11.25 14.99
N MET A 175 -21.33 -11.36 13.89
CA MET A 175 -21.49 -10.25 12.95
C MET A 175 -22.21 -9.05 13.57
N GLN A 176 -23.21 -9.28 14.42
CA GLN A 176 -23.91 -8.23 15.15
C GLN A 176 -23.02 -7.56 16.21
N GLU A 177 -22.17 -8.32 16.89
CA GLU A 177 -21.18 -7.77 17.83
C GLU A 177 -20.16 -6.88 17.11
N ILE A 178 -19.64 -7.34 15.96
CA ILE A 178 -18.72 -6.56 15.12
C ILE A 178 -19.38 -5.24 14.70
N ASP A 179 -20.61 -5.29 14.18
CA ASP A 179 -21.35 -4.09 13.76
C ASP A 179 -21.55 -3.12 14.93
N THR A 180 -21.95 -3.63 16.10
CA THR A 180 -22.15 -2.82 17.31
C THR A 180 -20.86 -2.13 17.73
N GLN A 181 -19.74 -2.86 17.75
CA GLN A 181 -18.43 -2.32 18.11
C GLN A 181 -17.98 -1.24 17.14
N ILE A 182 -18.08 -1.49 15.82
CA ILE A 182 -17.71 -0.50 14.80
C ILE A 182 -18.53 0.78 14.97
N ASN A 183 -19.85 0.64 15.15
CA ASN A 183 -20.75 1.78 15.32
C ASN A 183 -20.49 2.58 16.60
N SER A 184 -19.87 1.98 17.62
CA SER A 184 -19.49 2.70 18.84
C SER A 184 -18.37 3.73 18.60
N TYR A 185 -17.46 3.46 17.65
CA TYR A 185 -16.36 4.36 17.30
C TYR A 185 -16.78 5.50 16.35
N ILE A 186 -17.90 5.33 15.63
CA ILE A 186 -18.41 6.32 14.67
C ILE A 186 -19.17 7.46 15.37
N LYS A 187 -19.70 7.24 16.59
CA LYS A 187 -20.54 8.22 17.31
C LYS A 187 -19.77 9.24 18.17
N THR A 188 -18.53 9.56 17.79
CA THR A 188 -17.73 10.61 18.44
C THR A 188 -17.65 11.85 17.56
#